data_AF-A0A2H3EJR6-F1
#
_entry.id   AF-A0A2H3EJR6-F1
#
_cell.length_a   1.000
_cell.length_b   1.000
_cell.length_c   1.000
_cell.angle_alpha   90.00
_cell.angle_beta   90.00
_cell.angle_gamma   90.00
#
_symmetry.space_group_name_H-M   'P 1'
#
loop_
_entity.id
_entity.type
_entity.pdbx_description
1 polymer ?
#
loop_
_entity_poly.entity_id
_entity_poly.type
_entity_poly.pdbx_seq_one_letter_code
_entity_poly.pdbx_strand_id
1 'polypeptide(L)'
;MGKRRRVESDDEFFQDEGDSDYGSSVKKRKAVPRKQLATVAEPSNAEYLNDHSKSQHVIGNADEICDALLRWYSGVHATRGMPWRKEYDPNLGPEDRAQRAYEVLVSEFMLQQTQVATVIPYFKSWMSKFPTIYDLAAATIDEVNAMWKGLGYYKRASRLLSGSQIAVAKYKGLLPNNARDLEAHIPGVGRYTAGAVCSIAYGERAPVVDGNVHRLLSRLLALHASPKAATTLNILWAAATALVQTENRGKAQESDDSMVRNRYPGDINQALIELGSTVCKVRAPDCEQCPLKSQCAAYQSEVKLVPLQQDIEDLCTLCDPRLERGVAAYPMKAERKKPRVEIDLVNVVEWRSKSDPGNRQFLLVRRPSEGLLAGLYEFPTEANVSGTLSDARIVEILRAQLSALFQSPIRVPGSTDIEQSDPSCAIVKIQPAGDVIHVFSHIRKTYRVQWVIIEGGDEPPETVQPQGPSHGRAKARMWKSMNEISISNVGKSTSKIWDQVKTLWEIAS
;
A
#
# COMPACT_ATOMS: atom_id res chain seq x y z
N MET A 1 -22.11 6.73 21.09
CA MET A 1 -20.85 7.26 20.52
C MET A 1 -19.72 6.24 20.71
N GLY A 2 -19.60 5.29 19.78
CA GLY A 2 -18.51 4.30 19.81
C GLY A 2 -17.29 4.84 19.05
N LYS A 3 -16.19 5.14 19.76
CA LYS A 3 -14.89 5.42 19.13
C LYS A 3 -14.44 4.15 18.37
N ARG A 4 -14.55 4.15 17.04
CA ARG A 4 -13.89 3.14 16.19
C ARG A 4 -12.37 3.26 16.43
N ARG A 5 -11.80 2.31 17.18
CA ARG A 5 -10.35 2.12 17.28
C ARG A 5 -9.82 1.82 15.88
N ARG A 6 -8.89 2.64 15.39
CA ARG A 6 -8.12 2.36 14.18
C ARG A 6 -7.30 1.09 14.44
N VAL A 7 -7.57 0.02 13.69
CA VAL A 7 -6.72 -1.17 13.65
C VAL A 7 -5.47 -0.76 12.87
N GLU A 8 -4.34 -0.61 13.57
CA GLU A 8 -3.04 -0.38 12.91
C GLU A 8 -2.65 -1.69 12.20
N SER A 9 -2.50 -1.64 10.88
CA SER A 9 -2.06 -2.78 10.06
C SER A 9 -0.53 -2.82 9.95
N ASP A 10 0.01 -4.02 9.78
CA ASP A 10 1.46 -4.30 9.73
C ASP A 10 2.19 -3.54 8.62
N ASP A 11 1.50 -3.30 7.50
CA ASP A 11 2.05 -2.56 6.36
C ASP A 11 2.29 -1.07 6.65
N GLU A 12 1.69 -0.50 7.71
CA GLU A 12 1.94 0.90 8.10
C GLU A 12 3.30 1.09 8.81
N PHE A 13 3.95 0.01 9.26
CA PHE A 13 5.26 0.07 9.92
C PHE A 13 6.44 -0.01 8.94
N PHE A 14 6.25 -0.63 7.77
CA PHE A 14 7.32 -1.05 6.86
C PHE A 14 6.98 -0.68 5.41
N GLN A 15 6.99 0.62 5.13
CA GLN A 15 6.90 1.14 3.77
C GLN A 15 8.25 0.97 3.08
N ASP A 16 8.30 0.16 2.02
CA ASP A 16 9.33 0.22 0.99
C ASP A 16 8.82 1.18 -0.10
N GLU A 17 9.30 2.41 -0.09
CA GLU A 17 9.02 3.35 -1.18
C GLU A 17 9.97 3.00 -2.33
N GLY A 18 9.45 2.28 -3.33
CA GLY A 18 10.15 2.01 -4.58
C GLY A 18 10.33 3.28 -5.41
N ASP A 19 11.27 4.13 -5.00
CA ASP A 19 11.91 5.15 -5.84
C ASP A 19 13.41 5.14 -5.51
N SER A 20 14.21 4.60 -6.43
CA SER A 20 15.66 4.57 -6.33
C SER A 20 16.23 5.94 -6.63
N ASP A 21 16.49 6.75 -5.60
CA ASP A 21 17.47 7.83 -5.67
C ASP A 21 18.24 7.94 -4.35
N TYR A 22 19.40 7.28 -4.31
CA TYR A 22 20.22 7.11 -3.10
C TYR A 22 21.22 8.27 -2.97
N GLY A 23 20.73 9.43 -2.51
CA GLY A 23 21.56 10.56 -2.10
C GLY A 23 21.95 10.48 -0.62
N SER A 24 23.16 10.00 -0.32
CA SER A 24 23.64 9.81 1.06
C SER A 24 24.01 11.11 1.78
N SER A 25 23.54 11.28 3.02
CA SER A 25 24.13 12.18 4.03
C SER A 25 23.73 11.70 5.43
N VAL A 26 24.38 10.64 5.90
CA VAL A 26 24.23 10.13 7.27
C VAL A 26 25.20 10.89 8.19
N LYS A 27 24.67 11.71 9.10
CA LYS A 27 25.45 12.26 10.21
C LYS A 27 25.87 11.11 11.14
N LYS A 28 27.16 10.79 11.20
CA LYS A 28 27.74 9.84 12.16
C LYS A 28 27.45 10.31 13.59
N ARG A 29 26.64 9.56 14.34
CA ARG A 29 26.60 9.64 15.80
C ARG A 29 27.82 8.90 16.34
N LYS A 30 28.64 9.57 17.17
CA LYS A 30 29.80 8.96 17.84
C LYS A 30 29.29 7.95 18.87
N ALA A 31 29.85 6.74 18.86
CA ALA A 31 29.64 5.76 19.91
C ALA A 31 30.26 6.26 21.23
N VAL A 32 29.53 6.12 22.33
CA VAL A 32 30.07 6.37 23.68
C VAL A 32 30.88 5.14 24.11
N PRO A 33 32.13 5.29 24.60
CA PRO A 33 32.95 4.14 25.00
C PRO A 33 32.37 3.44 26.25
N ARG A 34 32.11 2.13 26.14
CA ARG A 34 31.54 1.26 27.20
C ARG A 34 32.35 1.24 28.51
N LYS A 35 33.63 1.66 28.51
CA LYS A 35 34.50 1.68 29.71
C LYS A 35 34.09 2.68 30.78
N GLN A 36 33.25 3.68 30.49
CA GLN A 36 32.81 4.66 31.50
C GLN A 36 31.53 4.28 32.26
N LEU A 37 30.83 3.19 31.88
CA LEU A 37 29.63 2.71 32.57
C LEU A 37 29.92 1.72 33.71
N ALA A 38 31.15 1.18 33.79
CA ALA A 38 31.48 0.11 34.73
C ALA A 38 31.88 0.58 36.14
N THR A 39 31.97 1.89 36.41
CA THR A 39 32.51 2.40 37.69
C THR A 39 31.51 3.15 38.57
N VAL A 40 30.21 3.19 38.25
CA VAL A 40 29.20 3.95 39.04
C VAL A 40 27.85 3.21 39.20
N ALA A 41 27.83 1.87 39.25
CA ALA A 41 26.57 1.14 39.45
C ALA A 41 26.47 0.58 40.88
N GLU A 42 25.55 1.13 41.68
CA GLU A 42 25.02 0.47 42.88
C GLU A 42 24.21 -0.79 42.48
N PRO A 43 24.08 -1.81 43.35
CA PRO A 43 23.64 -3.16 42.98
C PRO A 43 22.19 -3.29 42.50
N SER A 44 21.39 -2.22 42.54
CA SER A 44 19.99 -2.22 42.11
C SER A 44 19.77 -1.75 40.66
N ASN A 45 20.81 -1.24 39.98
CA ASN A 45 20.74 -0.67 38.63
C ASN A 45 21.58 -1.44 37.58
N ALA A 46 21.78 -2.75 37.75
CA ALA A 46 22.33 -3.61 36.70
C ALA A 46 21.31 -3.81 35.55
N GLU A 47 20.86 -2.72 34.95
CA GLU A 47 19.84 -2.67 33.91
C GLU A 47 20.42 -3.13 32.56
N TYR A 48 20.09 -4.37 32.20
CA TYR A 48 19.83 -4.87 30.84
C TYR A 48 20.82 -4.44 29.74
N LEU A 49 22.12 -4.64 29.97
CA LEU A 49 23.06 -4.71 28.85
C LEU A 49 22.71 -5.94 28.01
N ASN A 50 22.42 -5.74 26.72
CA ASN A 50 22.29 -6.85 25.77
C ASN A 50 23.61 -7.61 25.73
N ASP A 51 23.61 -8.82 26.28
CA ASP A 51 24.74 -9.73 26.32
C ASP A 51 24.33 -11.02 25.59
N HIS A 52 24.21 -10.90 24.26
CA HIS A 52 23.95 -12.03 23.39
C HIS A 52 24.92 -12.05 22.21
N SER A 53 25.28 -13.26 21.78
CA SER A 53 26.15 -13.47 20.64
C SER A 53 25.47 -13.04 19.34
N LYS A 54 26.25 -12.55 18.37
CA LYS A 54 25.81 -12.30 16.99
C LYS A 54 25.10 -13.52 16.37
N SER A 55 25.51 -14.74 16.75
CA SER A 55 24.94 -16.01 16.28
C SER A 55 23.46 -16.20 16.62
N GLN A 56 22.95 -15.50 17.65
CA GLN A 56 21.52 -15.55 18.01
C GLN A 56 20.61 -15.06 16.88
N HIS A 57 21.13 -14.22 15.97
CA HIS A 57 20.37 -13.67 14.85
C HIS A 57 20.47 -14.52 13.57
N VAL A 58 20.87 -15.78 13.70
CA VAL A 58 20.97 -16.74 12.60
C VAL A 58 20.04 -17.93 12.87
N ILE A 59 19.37 -18.41 11.84
CA ILE A 59 18.55 -19.63 11.91
C ILE A 59 19.48 -20.85 11.93
N GLY A 60 19.63 -21.48 13.09
CA GLY A 60 20.43 -22.71 13.24
C GLY A 60 19.67 -24.01 12.92
N ASN A 61 18.37 -24.07 13.24
CA ASN A 61 17.55 -25.29 13.15
C ASN A 61 16.40 -25.13 12.14
N ALA A 62 16.73 -24.82 10.88
CA ALA A 62 15.72 -24.52 9.85
C ALA A 62 14.72 -25.67 9.64
N ASP A 63 15.20 -26.92 9.62
CA ASP A 63 14.37 -28.12 9.46
C ASP A 63 13.26 -28.22 10.51
N GLU A 64 13.62 -28.07 11.79
CA GLU A 64 12.68 -28.19 12.91
C GLU A 64 11.64 -27.08 12.89
N ILE A 65 12.07 -25.84 12.58
CA ILE A 65 11.20 -24.68 12.45
C ILE A 65 10.22 -24.89 11.30
N CYS A 66 10.71 -25.30 10.13
CA CYS A 66 9.89 -25.56 8.95
C CYS A 66 8.85 -26.66 9.22
N ASP A 67 9.23 -27.75 9.89
CA ASP A 67 8.28 -28.82 10.16
C ASP A 67 7.20 -28.39 11.16
N ALA A 68 7.57 -27.70 12.24
CA ALA A 68 6.60 -27.18 13.21
C ALA A 68 5.64 -26.19 12.55
N LEU A 69 6.17 -25.31 11.69
CA LEU A 69 5.41 -24.32 10.95
C LEU A 69 4.44 -24.97 9.96
N LEU A 70 4.90 -25.93 9.15
CA LEU A 70 4.09 -26.58 8.12
C LEU A 70 3.04 -27.51 8.73
N ARG A 71 3.36 -28.23 9.82
CA ARG A 71 2.36 -29.02 10.59
C ARG A 71 1.22 -28.17 11.11
N TRP A 72 1.53 -26.96 11.59
CA TRP A 72 0.49 -26.02 12.01
C TRP A 72 -0.26 -25.45 10.81
N TYR A 73 0.45 -25.07 9.75
CA TYR A 73 -0.14 -24.44 8.58
C TYR A 73 -1.10 -25.38 7.84
N SER A 74 -0.79 -26.67 7.71
CA SER A 74 -1.70 -27.65 7.09
C SER A 74 -3.06 -27.68 7.78
N GLY A 75 -3.11 -27.54 9.11
CA GLY A 75 -4.35 -27.46 9.89
C GLY A 75 -5.14 -26.16 9.75
N VAL A 76 -4.52 -25.06 9.28
CA VAL A 76 -5.18 -23.74 9.23
C VAL A 76 -5.24 -23.10 7.85
N HIS A 77 -4.52 -23.60 6.84
CA HIS A 77 -4.30 -22.92 5.56
C HIS A 77 -5.60 -22.55 4.83
N ALA A 78 -6.64 -23.40 4.94
CA ALA A 78 -7.94 -23.24 4.30
C ALA A 78 -8.96 -22.42 5.13
N THR A 79 -8.72 -22.20 6.43
CA THR A 79 -9.72 -21.65 7.38
C THR A 79 -10.25 -20.27 7.01
N ARG A 80 -9.44 -19.45 6.34
CA ARG A 80 -9.78 -18.08 5.95
C ARG A 80 -10.52 -17.97 4.61
N GLY A 81 -10.69 -19.08 3.88
CA GLY A 81 -11.43 -19.12 2.62
C GLY A 81 -10.87 -18.18 1.55
N MET A 82 -9.55 -18.03 1.48
CA MET A 82 -8.89 -17.17 0.49
C MET A 82 -8.92 -17.85 -0.90
N PRO A 83 -9.67 -17.31 -1.88
CA PRO A 83 -9.87 -17.98 -3.17
C PRO A 83 -8.59 -18.10 -4.02
N TRP A 84 -7.59 -17.27 -3.73
CA TRP A 84 -6.26 -17.33 -4.37
C TRP A 84 -5.32 -18.34 -3.72
N ARG A 85 -5.68 -18.98 -2.60
CA ARG A 85 -4.91 -20.09 -2.03
C ARG A 85 -5.34 -21.40 -2.67
N LYS A 86 -4.39 -22.08 -3.29
CA LYS A 86 -4.55 -23.41 -3.89
C LYS A 86 -3.33 -24.23 -3.51
N GLU A 87 -3.51 -25.55 -3.40
CA GLU A 87 -2.40 -26.48 -3.20
C GLU A 87 -1.40 -26.36 -4.35
N TYR A 88 -0.12 -26.50 -4.03
CA TYR A 88 0.92 -26.55 -5.05
C TYR A 88 0.93 -27.91 -5.74
N ASP A 89 0.76 -27.92 -7.05
CA ASP A 89 0.88 -29.13 -7.87
C ASP A 89 2.18 -29.09 -8.70
N PRO A 90 3.17 -29.97 -8.42
CA PRO A 90 4.41 -30.02 -9.16
C PRO A 90 4.25 -30.53 -10.60
N ASN A 91 3.10 -31.11 -10.96
CA ASN A 91 2.86 -31.69 -12.28
C ASN A 91 2.21 -30.72 -13.27
N LEU A 92 1.86 -29.50 -12.85
CA LEU A 92 1.28 -28.51 -13.73
C LEU A 92 2.20 -28.19 -14.90
N GLY A 93 1.61 -28.13 -16.10
CA GLY A 93 2.29 -27.68 -17.31
C GLY A 93 2.65 -26.20 -17.27
N PRO A 94 3.47 -25.71 -18.21
CA PRO A 94 3.91 -24.31 -18.23
C PRO A 94 2.77 -23.30 -18.27
N GLU A 95 1.70 -23.58 -19.02
CA GLU A 95 0.53 -22.70 -19.16
C GLU A 95 -0.29 -22.63 -17.87
N ASP A 96 -0.58 -23.79 -17.24
CA ASP A 96 -1.32 -23.83 -15.97
C ASP A 96 -0.54 -23.16 -14.83
N ARG A 97 0.79 -23.31 -14.81
CA ARG A 97 1.65 -22.59 -13.87
C ARG A 97 1.64 -21.08 -14.11
N ALA A 98 1.63 -20.64 -15.37
CA ALA A 98 1.51 -19.23 -15.70
C ALA A 98 0.14 -18.66 -15.30
N GLN A 99 -0.93 -19.41 -15.51
CA GLN A 99 -2.25 -19.04 -15.02
C GLN A 99 -2.27 -18.95 -13.49
N ARG A 100 -1.64 -19.91 -12.80
CA ARG A 100 -1.48 -19.86 -11.34
C ARG A 100 -0.67 -18.64 -10.90
N ALA A 101 0.40 -18.30 -11.60
CA ALA A 101 1.21 -17.12 -11.31
C ALA A 101 0.41 -15.82 -11.50
N TYR A 102 -0.44 -15.74 -12.53
CA TYR A 102 -1.35 -14.61 -12.73
C TYR A 102 -2.32 -14.44 -11.55
N GLU A 103 -2.97 -15.52 -11.09
CA GLU A 103 -3.86 -15.48 -9.93
C GLU A 103 -3.14 -14.98 -8.67
N VAL A 104 -1.93 -15.50 -8.40
CA VAL A 104 -1.13 -15.07 -7.24
C VAL A 104 -0.71 -13.61 -7.39
N LEU A 105 -0.26 -13.19 -8.58
CA LEU A 105 0.13 -11.81 -8.85
C LEU A 105 -1.01 -10.83 -8.57
N VAL A 106 -2.23 -11.15 -9.03
CA VAL A 106 -3.42 -10.34 -8.76
C VAL A 106 -3.70 -10.24 -7.26
N SER A 107 -3.67 -11.37 -6.53
CA SER A 107 -3.92 -11.35 -5.09
C SER A 107 -2.87 -10.55 -4.33
N GLU A 108 -1.58 -10.69 -4.67
CA GLU A 108 -0.50 -9.95 -4.02
C GLU A 108 -0.64 -8.44 -4.26
N PHE A 109 -0.96 -8.02 -5.49
CA PHE A 109 -1.22 -6.61 -5.78
C PHE A 109 -2.43 -6.08 -4.99
N MET A 110 -3.49 -6.87 -4.84
CA MET A 110 -4.65 -6.45 -4.05
C MET A 110 -4.36 -6.39 -2.55
N LEU A 111 -3.54 -7.32 -2.01
CA LEU A 111 -3.27 -7.45 -0.57
C LEU A 111 -2.31 -6.39 -0.02
N GLN A 112 -1.52 -5.72 -0.88
CA GLN A 112 -0.70 -4.58 -0.46
C GLN A 112 -1.53 -3.52 0.29
N GLN A 113 -1.28 -3.31 1.59
CA GLN A 113 -2.01 -2.35 2.42
C GLN A 113 -3.52 -2.57 2.47
N THR A 114 -4.00 -3.79 2.19
CA THR A 114 -5.43 -4.10 2.14
C THR A 114 -5.72 -5.41 2.86
N GLN A 115 -6.72 -5.41 3.74
CA GLN A 115 -7.06 -6.58 4.54
C GLN A 115 -7.69 -7.70 3.68
N VAL A 116 -7.34 -8.95 3.97
CA VAL A 116 -7.84 -10.16 3.28
C VAL A 116 -9.36 -10.16 3.10
N ALA A 117 -10.12 -9.88 4.17
CA ALA A 117 -11.59 -9.89 4.11
C ALA A 117 -12.15 -8.90 3.07
N THR A 118 -11.49 -7.75 2.90
CA THR A 118 -11.82 -6.77 1.86
C THR A 118 -11.46 -7.29 0.47
N VAL A 119 -10.33 -7.97 0.32
CA VAL A 119 -9.83 -8.43 -0.99
C VAL A 119 -10.65 -9.58 -1.58
N ILE A 120 -11.20 -10.48 -0.76
CA ILE A 120 -11.97 -11.66 -1.23
C ILE A 120 -13.03 -11.33 -2.30
N PRO A 121 -13.99 -10.42 -2.09
CA PRO A 121 -15.00 -10.09 -3.10
C PRO A 121 -14.42 -9.41 -4.35
N TYR A 122 -13.37 -8.60 -4.18
CA TYR A 122 -12.70 -7.92 -5.30
C TYR A 122 -11.97 -8.93 -6.19
N PHE A 123 -11.24 -9.87 -5.60
CA PHE A 123 -10.55 -10.92 -6.33
C PHE A 123 -11.52 -11.78 -7.13
N LYS A 124 -12.65 -12.21 -6.53
CA LYS A 124 -13.67 -13.00 -7.23
C LYS A 124 -14.24 -12.26 -8.43
N SER A 125 -14.60 -10.99 -8.25
CA SER A 125 -15.15 -10.15 -9.33
C SER A 125 -14.11 -9.90 -10.43
N TRP A 126 -12.86 -9.66 -10.03
CA TRP A 126 -11.73 -9.47 -10.94
C TRP A 126 -11.49 -10.71 -11.80
N MET A 127 -11.35 -11.89 -11.18
CA MET A 127 -11.12 -13.13 -11.91
C MET A 127 -12.30 -13.53 -12.81
N SER A 128 -13.52 -13.06 -12.52
CA SER A 128 -14.66 -13.22 -13.44
C SER A 128 -14.59 -12.31 -14.68
N LYS A 129 -14.01 -11.11 -14.56
CA LYS A 129 -13.92 -10.12 -15.65
C LYS A 129 -12.63 -10.24 -16.46
N PHE A 130 -11.53 -10.56 -15.79
CA PHE A 130 -10.18 -10.74 -16.35
C PHE A 130 -9.63 -12.10 -15.93
N PRO A 131 -10.17 -13.22 -16.46
CA PRO A 131 -9.81 -14.55 -16.02
C PRO A 131 -8.35 -14.93 -16.32
N THR A 132 -7.76 -14.40 -17.39
CA THR A 132 -6.36 -14.63 -17.77
C THR A 132 -5.57 -13.33 -17.85
N ILE A 133 -4.24 -13.47 -17.87
CA ILE A 133 -3.33 -12.33 -18.06
C ILE A 133 -3.54 -11.63 -19.42
N TYR A 134 -4.02 -12.35 -20.44
CA TYR A 134 -4.33 -11.80 -21.76
C TYR A 134 -5.56 -10.90 -21.72
N ASP A 135 -6.61 -11.32 -20.99
CA ASP A 135 -7.82 -10.50 -20.82
C ASP A 135 -7.50 -9.18 -20.11
N LEU A 136 -6.65 -9.24 -19.08
CA LEU A 136 -6.19 -8.05 -18.40
C LEU A 136 -5.32 -7.18 -19.30
N ALA A 137 -4.37 -7.76 -20.03
CA ALA A 137 -3.48 -7.00 -20.91
C ALA A 137 -4.23 -6.25 -22.02
N ALA A 138 -5.35 -6.81 -22.51
CA ALA A 138 -6.22 -6.20 -23.50
C ALA A 138 -7.15 -5.12 -22.93
N ALA A 139 -7.31 -5.04 -21.60
CA ALA A 139 -8.22 -4.10 -20.95
C ALA A 139 -7.73 -2.66 -21.02
N THR A 140 -8.68 -1.73 -20.98
CA THR A 140 -8.39 -0.31 -20.81
C THR A 140 -8.14 0.04 -19.34
N ILE A 141 -7.39 1.11 -19.09
CA ILE A 141 -7.16 1.60 -17.72
C ILE A 141 -8.47 1.99 -17.00
N ASP A 142 -9.49 2.43 -17.73
CA ASP A 142 -10.78 2.80 -17.16
C ASP A 142 -11.57 1.56 -16.70
N GLU A 143 -11.55 0.46 -17.45
CA GLU A 143 -12.12 -0.82 -17.03
C GLU A 143 -11.41 -1.38 -15.80
N VAL A 144 -10.08 -1.32 -15.78
CA VAL A 144 -9.27 -1.74 -14.63
C VAL A 144 -9.58 -0.91 -13.39
N ASN A 145 -9.63 0.42 -13.53
CA ASN A 145 -9.96 1.31 -12.42
C ASN A 145 -11.39 1.12 -11.91
N ALA A 146 -12.33 0.80 -12.80
CA ALA A 146 -13.70 0.48 -12.41
C ALA A 146 -13.75 -0.77 -11.51
N MET A 147 -13.02 -1.82 -11.86
CA MET A 147 -12.90 -3.04 -11.03
C MET A 147 -12.12 -2.80 -9.73
N TRP A 148 -11.19 -1.85 -9.70
CA TRP A 148 -10.40 -1.49 -8.52
C TRP A 148 -11.08 -0.46 -7.60
N LYS A 149 -12.25 0.07 -8.01
CA LYS A 149 -12.92 1.17 -7.32
C LYS A 149 -13.19 0.84 -5.85
N GLY A 150 -12.66 1.66 -4.95
CA GLY A 150 -12.83 1.51 -3.50
C GLY A 150 -11.71 0.76 -2.77
N LEU A 151 -10.89 -0.02 -3.48
CA LEU A 151 -9.75 -0.76 -2.91
C LEU A 151 -8.59 0.17 -2.53
N GLY A 152 -8.50 1.33 -3.18
CA GLY A 152 -7.50 2.35 -2.91
C GLY A 152 -6.14 2.06 -3.55
N TYR A 153 -5.27 3.08 -3.53
CA TYR A 153 -3.92 3.03 -4.10
C TYR A 153 -3.90 2.55 -5.57
N TYR A 154 -4.62 3.29 -6.43
CA TYR A 154 -4.89 2.94 -7.84
C TYR A 154 -3.64 2.77 -8.73
N LYS A 155 -2.49 3.30 -8.31
CA LYS A 155 -1.22 3.01 -8.98
C LYS A 155 -0.93 1.51 -9.04
N ARG A 156 -1.37 0.73 -8.05
CA ARG A 156 -1.27 -0.75 -8.06
C ARG A 156 -2.01 -1.34 -9.25
N ALA A 157 -3.25 -0.93 -9.48
CA ALA A 157 -4.06 -1.40 -10.61
C ALA A 157 -3.42 -1.06 -11.95
N SER A 158 -2.93 0.18 -12.10
CA SER A 158 -2.25 0.61 -13.31
C SER A 158 -0.93 -0.13 -13.56
N ARG A 159 -0.16 -0.41 -12.51
CA ARG A 159 1.10 -1.18 -12.60
C ARG A 159 0.83 -2.66 -12.90
N LEU A 160 -0.23 -3.23 -12.34
CA LEU A 160 -0.68 -4.58 -12.65
C LEU A 160 -1.05 -4.70 -14.13
N LEU A 161 -1.83 -3.75 -14.66
CA LEU A 161 -2.16 -3.69 -16.09
C LEU A 161 -0.91 -3.58 -16.97
N SER A 162 -0.02 -2.62 -16.69
CA SER A 162 1.20 -2.46 -17.50
C SER A 162 2.14 -3.65 -17.39
N GLY A 163 2.23 -4.28 -16.22
CA GLY A 163 2.94 -5.53 -16.00
C GLY A 163 2.39 -6.68 -16.84
N SER A 164 1.07 -6.84 -16.88
CA SER A 164 0.41 -7.85 -17.72
C SER A 164 0.60 -7.58 -19.22
N GLN A 165 0.57 -6.33 -19.65
CA GLN A 165 0.87 -5.96 -21.04
C GLN A 165 2.29 -6.32 -21.44
N ILE A 166 3.28 -6.05 -20.58
CA ILE A 166 4.68 -6.46 -20.81
C ILE A 166 4.82 -7.97 -20.80
N ALA A 167 4.16 -8.67 -19.87
CA ALA A 167 4.18 -10.13 -19.80
C ALA A 167 3.65 -10.76 -21.10
N VAL A 168 2.56 -10.25 -21.65
CA VAL A 168 2.00 -10.70 -22.93
C VAL A 168 2.93 -10.37 -24.09
N ALA A 169 3.41 -9.12 -24.19
CA ALA A 169 4.21 -8.67 -25.32
C ALA A 169 5.61 -9.33 -25.38
N LYS A 170 6.29 -9.47 -24.25
CA LYS A 170 7.69 -9.95 -24.18
C LYS A 170 7.80 -11.43 -23.84
N TYR A 171 6.89 -11.95 -23.03
CA TYR A 171 6.94 -13.32 -22.51
C TYR A 171 5.77 -14.19 -22.98
N LYS A 172 4.99 -13.72 -23.96
CA LYS A 172 3.84 -14.43 -24.52
C LYS A 172 2.80 -14.85 -23.47
N GLY A 173 2.68 -14.10 -22.38
CA GLY A 173 1.76 -14.37 -21.26
C GLY A 173 2.34 -15.29 -20.18
N LEU A 174 3.53 -15.82 -20.36
CA LEU A 174 4.23 -16.63 -19.36
C LEU A 174 5.06 -15.70 -18.47
N LEU A 175 4.56 -15.36 -17.27
CA LEU A 175 5.35 -14.58 -16.31
C LEU A 175 6.72 -15.26 -16.06
N PRO A 176 7.80 -14.48 -15.87
CA PRO A 176 9.09 -15.05 -15.50
C PRO A 176 8.97 -16.00 -14.31
N ASN A 177 9.56 -17.18 -14.44
CA ASN A 177 9.45 -18.25 -13.45
C ASN A 177 10.48 -18.17 -12.33
N ASN A 178 11.27 -17.09 -12.29
CA ASN A 178 12.23 -16.81 -11.24
C ASN A 178 12.09 -15.37 -10.74
N ALA A 179 12.32 -15.17 -9.45
CA ALA A 179 12.05 -13.93 -8.74
C ALA A 179 12.93 -12.79 -9.25
N ARG A 180 14.19 -13.08 -9.59
CA ARG A 180 15.13 -12.08 -10.11
C ARG A 180 14.60 -11.43 -11.40
N ASP A 181 14.17 -12.25 -12.37
CA ASP A 181 13.67 -11.74 -13.65
C ASP A 181 12.28 -11.14 -13.51
N LEU A 182 11.44 -11.68 -12.63
CA LEU A 182 10.10 -11.14 -12.38
C LEU A 182 10.19 -9.73 -11.78
N GLU A 183 11.06 -9.53 -10.79
CA GLU A 183 11.36 -8.23 -10.17
C GLU A 183 11.96 -7.24 -11.18
N ALA A 184 12.94 -7.67 -11.97
CA ALA A 184 13.65 -6.78 -12.88
C ALA A 184 12.79 -6.28 -14.06
N HIS A 185 11.80 -7.07 -14.50
CA HIS A 185 11.14 -6.83 -15.78
C HIS A 185 9.64 -6.52 -15.70
N ILE A 186 8.95 -6.82 -14.60
CA ILE A 186 7.51 -6.59 -14.48
C ILE A 186 7.25 -5.39 -13.55
N PRO A 187 6.72 -4.25 -14.07
CA PRO A 187 6.43 -3.07 -13.28
C PRO A 187 5.55 -3.33 -12.06
N GLY A 188 5.94 -2.76 -10.91
CA GLY A 188 5.20 -2.88 -9.66
C GLY A 188 5.43 -4.20 -8.91
N VAL A 189 6.24 -5.11 -9.46
CA VAL A 189 6.76 -6.28 -8.74
C VAL A 189 8.07 -5.88 -8.07
N GLY A 190 8.06 -5.75 -6.75
CA GLY A 190 9.29 -5.69 -5.95
C GLY A 190 9.70 -7.05 -5.42
N ARG A 191 10.85 -7.11 -4.75
CA ARG A 191 11.44 -8.33 -4.15
C ARG A 191 10.43 -9.24 -3.42
N TYR A 192 9.55 -8.68 -2.60
CA TYR A 192 8.51 -9.44 -1.90
C TYR A 192 7.54 -10.13 -2.88
N THR A 193 6.93 -9.37 -3.79
CA THR A 193 5.94 -9.90 -4.75
C THR A 193 6.59 -10.94 -5.67
N ALA A 194 7.84 -10.70 -6.07
CA ALA A 194 8.59 -11.64 -6.89
C ALA A 194 8.80 -12.98 -6.17
N GLY A 195 9.24 -12.94 -4.90
CA GLY A 195 9.39 -14.12 -4.07
C GLY A 195 8.06 -14.84 -3.83
N ALA A 196 6.97 -14.10 -3.58
CA ALA A 196 5.64 -14.66 -3.36
C ALA A 196 5.13 -15.40 -4.60
N VAL A 197 5.12 -14.74 -5.76
CA VAL A 197 4.66 -15.35 -7.02
C VAL A 197 5.50 -16.57 -7.39
N CYS A 198 6.84 -16.46 -7.36
CA CYS A 198 7.69 -17.54 -7.82
C CYS A 198 7.74 -18.73 -6.86
N SER A 199 7.68 -18.51 -5.54
CA SER A 199 7.60 -19.62 -4.58
C SER A 199 6.24 -20.32 -4.61
N ILE A 200 5.13 -19.59 -4.77
CA ILE A 200 3.77 -20.16 -4.75
C ILE A 200 3.39 -20.82 -6.08
N ALA A 201 3.74 -20.22 -7.22
CA ALA A 201 3.30 -20.73 -8.53
C ALA A 201 4.36 -21.60 -9.22
N TYR A 202 5.64 -21.23 -9.10
CA TYR A 202 6.74 -21.89 -9.81
C TYR A 202 7.55 -22.83 -8.92
N GLY A 203 7.38 -22.79 -7.60
CA GLY A 203 8.15 -23.62 -6.66
C GLY A 203 9.61 -23.18 -6.52
N GLU A 204 9.93 -21.94 -6.87
CA GLU A 204 11.27 -21.38 -6.65
C GLU A 204 11.49 -21.15 -5.14
N ARG A 205 12.68 -21.47 -4.64
CA ARG A 205 13.07 -21.20 -3.24
C ARG A 205 13.44 -19.73 -3.02
N ALA A 206 12.51 -18.84 -3.35
CA ALA A 206 12.64 -17.40 -3.16
C ALA A 206 11.97 -16.98 -1.83
N PRO A 207 12.68 -16.28 -0.93
CA PRO A 207 12.12 -15.87 0.36
C PRO A 207 11.10 -14.73 0.19
N VAL A 208 10.24 -14.56 1.19
CA VAL A 208 9.40 -13.37 1.34
C VAL A 208 9.58 -12.74 2.72
N VAL A 209 9.58 -11.41 2.77
CA VAL A 209 9.54 -10.64 4.02
C VAL A 209 8.59 -9.46 3.86
N ASP A 210 7.38 -9.59 4.43
CA ASP A 210 6.43 -8.48 4.60
C ASP A 210 6.45 -7.98 6.07
N GLY A 211 5.52 -7.09 6.44
CA GLY A 211 5.42 -6.62 7.83
C GLY A 211 5.09 -7.72 8.85
N ASN A 212 4.38 -8.78 8.44
CA ASN A 212 4.07 -9.94 9.27
C ASN A 212 5.33 -10.77 9.55
N VAL A 213 6.05 -11.15 8.48
CA VAL A 213 7.26 -11.96 8.53
C VAL A 213 8.39 -11.19 9.19
N HIS A 214 8.54 -9.90 8.91
CA HIS A 214 9.51 -9.03 9.58
C HIS A 214 9.35 -9.09 11.11
N ARG A 215 8.12 -8.88 11.60
CA ARG A 215 7.83 -8.95 13.03
C ARG A 215 8.06 -10.35 13.60
N LEU A 216 7.57 -11.38 12.90
CA LEU A 216 7.74 -12.77 13.32
C LEU A 216 9.22 -13.13 13.47
N LEU A 217 10.03 -12.86 12.45
CA LEU A 217 11.46 -13.18 12.45
C LEU A 217 12.23 -12.30 13.44
N SER A 218 11.86 -11.03 13.61
CA SER A 218 12.46 -10.17 14.64
C SER A 218 12.25 -10.74 16.05
N ARG A 219 11.10 -11.37 16.32
CA ARG A 219 10.81 -12.06 17.59
C ARG A 219 11.51 -13.41 17.67
N LEU A 220 11.46 -14.20 16.60
CA LEU A 220 12.10 -15.52 16.54
C LEU A 220 13.61 -15.42 16.84
N LEU A 221 14.26 -14.37 16.35
CA LEU A 221 15.69 -14.10 16.49
C LEU A 221 16.05 -13.15 17.66
N ALA A 222 15.05 -12.68 18.42
CA ALA A 222 15.21 -11.63 19.43
C ALA A 222 16.05 -10.43 18.93
N LEU A 223 15.75 -9.95 17.71
CA LEU A 223 16.48 -8.87 17.04
C LEU A 223 15.94 -7.50 17.46
N HIS A 224 16.51 -6.91 18.52
CA HIS A 224 16.12 -5.59 19.03
C HIS A 224 16.91 -4.48 18.34
N ALA A 225 16.64 -4.25 17.06
CA ALA A 225 17.32 -3.23 16.25
C ALA A 225 16.32 -2.37 15.47
N SER A 226 16.79 -1.21 14.99
CA SER A 226 15.97 -0.32 14.15
C SER A 226 15.43 -1.10 12.94
N PRO A 227 14.11 -1.21 12.79
CA PRO A 227 13.55 -2.20 11.88
C PRO A 227 13.63 -1.77 10.41
N LYS A 228 14.05 -0.52 10.15
CA LYS A 228 14.32 0.05 8.83
C LYS A 228 15.82 0.06 8.47
N ALA A 229 16.70 -0.35 9.38
CA ALA A 229 18.13 -0.39 9.09
C ALA A 229 18.44 -1.49 8.06
N ALA A 230 19.29 -1.19 7.08
CA ALA A 230 19.67 -2.14 6.03
C ALA A 230 20.29 -3.43 6.62
N THR A 231 21.07 -3.33 7.69
CA THR A 231 21.63 -4.47 8.42
C THR A 231 20.55 -5.37 9.03
N THR A 232 19.52 -4.77 9.65
CA THR A 232 18.36 -5.49 10.18
C THR A 232 17.59 -6.19 9.06
N LEU A 233 17.31 -5.50 7.96
CA LEU A 233 16.62 -6.10 6.82
C LEU A 233 17.43 -7.26 6.23
N ASN A 234 18.75 -7.13 6.07
CA ASN A 234 19.61 -8.20 5.57
C ASN A 234 19.56 -9.46 6.44
N ILE A 235 19.55 -9.30 7.77
CA ILE A 235 19.40 -10.42 8.70
C ILE A 235 18.05 -11.13 8.52
N LEU A 236 16.96 -10.36 8.44
CA LEU A 236 15.62 -10.94 8.30
C LEU A 236 15.44 -11.63 6.95
N TRP A 237 15.97 -11.06 5.87
CA TRP A 237 16.00 -11.70 4.57
C TRP A 237 16.87 -12.97 4.57
N ALA A 238 18.03 -12.97 5.22
CA ALA A 238 18.87 -14.15 5.35
C ALA A 238 18.18 -15.27 6.15
N ALA A 239 17.46 -14.92 7.21
CA ALA A 239 16.66 -15.87 7.99
C ALA A 239 15.51 -16.47 7.17
N ALA A 240 14.77 -15.65 6.42
CA ALA A 240 13.74 -16.13 5.51
C ALA A 240 14.33 -17.04 4.41
N THR A 241 15.50 -16.69 3.87
CA THR A 241 16.26 -17.51 2.91
C THR A 241 16.59 -18.88 3.50
N ALA A 242 17.14 -18.93 4.72
CA ALA A 242 17.49 -20.19 5.38
C ALA A 242 16.27 -21.12 5.54
N LEU A 243 15.11 -20.56 5.89
CA LEU A 243 13.87 -21.33 6.02
C LEU A 243 13.39 -21.87 4.66
N VAL A 244 13.30 -21.02 3.63
CA VAL A 244 12.78 -21.44 2.30
C VAL A 244 13.75 -22.37 1.55
N GLN A 245 15.04 -22.34 1.89
CA GLN A 245 16.06 -23.24 1.32
C GLN A 245 16.06 -24.65 1.91
N THR A 246 15.27 -24.89 2.95
CA THR A 246 15.16 -26.21 3.60
C THR A 246 14.68 -27.27 2.62
N GLU A 247 15.47 -28.32 2.41
CA GLU A 247 15.17 -29.39 1.45
C GLU A 247 14.04 -30.32 1.92
N ASN A 248 13.46 -31.06 0.96
CA ASN A 248 12.39 -32.01 1.23
C ASN A 248 12.91 -33.18 2.08
N ARG A 249 12.12 -33.71 3.01
CA ARG A 249 12.53 -34.84 3.88
C ARG A 249 12.72 -36.18 3.14
N GLY A 250 12.43 -36.25 1.83
CA GLY A 250 12.45 -37.50 1.05
C GLY A 250 11.35 -38.48 1.48
N LYS A 251 11.47 -39.77 1.12
CA LYS A 251 10.52 -40.84 1.48
C LYS A 251 10.63 -41.29 2.95
N ALA A 252 10.92 -40.38 3.87
CA ALA A 252 11.00 -40.72 5.29
C ALA A 252 9.59 -40.73 5.91
N GLN A 253 9.18 -41.92 6.37
CA GLN A 253 7.95 -42.29 7.09
C GLN A 253 6.59 -42.01 6.40
N GLU A 254 5.80 -43.07 6.20
CA GLU A 254 4.45 -43.08 5.62
C GLU A 254 3.38 -42.30 6.42
N SER A 255 3.73 -41.76 7.59
CA SER A 255 2.82 -41.07 8.52
C SER A 255 2.96 -39.55 8.57
N ASP A 256 3.91 -38.97 7.82
CA ASP A 256 4.09 -37.50 7.81
C ASP A 256 3.17 -36.81 6.79
N ASP A 257 2.49 -35.76 7.29
CA ASP A 257 1.73 -34.76 6.54
C ASP A 257 2.46 -34.38 5.24
N SER A 258 1.74 -34.40 4.11
CA SER A 258 2.33 -34.20 2.77
C SER A 258 3.04 -32.85 2.65
N MET A 259 2.52 -31.81 3.31
CA MET A 259 3.09 -30.47 3.29
C MET A 259 4.44 -30.44 4.01
N VAL A 260 4.55 -31.16 5.14
CA VAL A 260 5.79 -31.30 5.94
C VAL A 260 6.83 -32.10 5.17
N ARG A 261 6.44 -33.16 4.48
CA ARG A 261 7.35 -34.00 3.70
C ARG A 261 7.94 -33.24 2.51
N ASN A 262 7.08 -32.51 1.78
CA ASN A 262 7.45 -31.85 0.55
C ASN A 262 8.11 -30.49 0.76
N ARG A 263 7.83 -29.79 1.87
CA ARG A 263 8.39 -28.47 2.21
C ARG A 263 8.42 -27.50 1.02
N TYR A 264 7.31 -27.40 0.31
CA TYR A 264 7.25 -26.50 -0.84
C TYR A 264 7.50 -25.05 -0.39
N PRO A 265 8.31 -24.28 -1.12
CA PRO A 265 8.73 -22.95 -0.69
C PRO A 265 7.55 -21.98 -0.56
N GLY A 266 6.55 -22.11 -1.44
CA GLY A 266 5.31 -21.35 -1.36
C GLY A 266 4.51 -21.61 -0.07
N ASP A 267 4.52 -22.84 0.45
CA ASP A 267 3.84 -23.18 1.70
C ASP A 267 4.59 -22.63 2.90
N ILE A 268 5.93 -22.70 2.91
CA ILE A 268 6.77 -22.10 3.95
C ILE A 268 6.52 -20.58 4.04
N ASN A 269 6.59 -19.90 2.90
CA ASN A 269 6.38 -18.45 2.83
C ASN A 269 4.96 -18.06 3.28
N GLN A 270 3.93 -18.76 2.80
CA GLN A 270 2.55 -18.48 3.21
C GLN A 270 2.32 -18.80 4.69
N ALA A 271 2.94 -19.85 5.23
CA ALA A 271 2.84 -20.19 6.65
C ALA A 271 3.50 -19.12 7.54
N LEU A 272 4.65 -18.55 7.13
CA LEU A 272 5.28 -17.44 7.85
C LEU A 272 4.37 -16.21 7.89
N ILE A 273 3.77 -15.84 6.76
CA ILE A 273 2.82 -14.71 6.67
C ILE A 273 1.57 -15.00 7.51
N GLU A 274 1.01 -16.20 7.39
CA GLU A 274 -0.19 -16.61 8.13
C GLU A 274 0.07 -16.58 9.64
N LEU A 275 1.21 -17.11 10.10
CA LEU A 275 1.57 -17.13 11.52
C LEU A 275 1.76 -15.73 12.07
N GLY A 276 2.44 -14.86 11.32
CA GLY A 276 2.59 -13.45 11.66
C GLY A 276 1.23 -12.75 11.80
N SER A 277 0.32 -12.98 10.86
CA SER A 277 -0.97 -12.29 10.82
C SER A 277 -2.02 -12.80 11.83
N THR A 278 -1.98 -14.09 12.20
CA THR A 278 -3.05 -14.74 13.00
C THR A 278 -2.66 -15.09 14.42
N VAL A 279 -1.37 -15.31 14.71
CA VAL A 279 -0.89 -15.75 16.04
C VAL A 279 0.11 -14.74 16.59
N CYS A 280 1.20 -14.48 15.87
CA CYS A 280 2.28 -13.58 16.28
C CYS A 280 1.92 -12.11 16.01
N LYS A 281 0.75 -11.66 16.50
CA LYS A 281 0.17 -10.33 16.26
C LYS A 281 1.00 -9.20 16.83
N VAL A 282 0.80 -7.97 16.34
CA VAL A 282 1.47 -6.77 16.85
C VAL A 282 1.31 -6.63 18.36
N ARG A 283 0.07 -6.73 18.84
CA ARG A 283 -0.29 -6.61 20.26
C ARG A 283 -0.90 -7.91 20.73
N ALA A 284 -0.57 -8.30 21.96
CA ALA A 284 -1.03 -9.55 22.57
C ALA A 284 -0.88 -10.76 21.63
N PRO A 285 0.35 -11.09 21.18
CA PRO A 285 0.59 -12.31 20.42
C PRO A 285 0.19 -13.54 21.24
N ASP A 286 -0.40 -14.53 20.59
CA ASP A 286 -0.83 -15.76 21.24
C ASP A 286 0.34 -16.76 21.28
N CYS A 287 1.31 -16.49 22.15
CA CYS A 287 2.52 -17.29 22.26
C CYS A 287 2.24 -18.73 22.70
N GLU A 288 1.18 -18.97 23.47
CA GLU A 288 0.80 -20.30 23.94
C GLU A 288 0.34 -21.20 22.79
N GLN A 289 -0.32 -20.65 21.78
CA GLN A 289 -0.73 -21.37 20.57
C GLN A 289 0.31 -21.31 19.44
N CYS A 290 1.47 -20.68 19.68
CA CYS A 290 2.47 -20.52 18.63
C CYS A 290 3.26 -21.82 18.41
N PRO A 291 3.27 -22.39 17.19
CA PRO A 291 4.02 -23.60 16.88
C PRO A 291 5.54 -23.41 17.01
N LEU A 292 6.01 -22.16 16.97
CA LEU A 292 7.43 -21.81 17.07
C LEU A 292 7.85 -21.35 18.48
N LYS A 293 7.00 -21.58 19.50
CA LYS A 293 7.24 -21.13 20.89
C LYS A 293 8.59 -21.63 21.44
N SER A 294 8.95 -22.89 21.18
CA SER A 294 10.21 -23.48 21.65
C SER A 294 11.45 -22.89 20.97
N GLN A 295 11.33 -22.48 19.70
CA GLN A 295 12.43 -21.92 18.92
C GLN A 295 12.50 -20.37 18.99
N CYS A 296 11.50 -19.72 19.58
CA CYS A 296 11.41 -18.25 19.67
C CYS A 296 12.36 -17.67 20.73
N ALA A 297 13.49 -17.12 20.30
CA ALA A 297 14.49 -16.52 21.20
C ALA A 297 13.90 -15.41 22.07
N ALA A 298 13.00 -14.57 21.54
CA ALA A 298 12.38 -13.51 22.35
C ALA A 298 11.55 -14.10 23.50
N TYR A 299 10.79 -15.17 23.24
CA TYR A 299 10.00 -15.85 24.27
C TYR A 299 10.92 -16.56 25.29
N GLN A 300 11.95 -17.27 24.81
CA GLN A 300 12.91 -17.95 25.69
C GLN A 300 13.67 -16.96 26.59
N SER A 301 13.96 -15.75 26.11
CA SER A 301 14.62 -14.69 26.87
C SER A 301 13.78 -14.11 28.03
N GLU A 302 12.45 -14.29 28.00
CA GLU A 302 11.59 -13.91 29.13
C GLU A 302 11.63 -14.96 30.24
N VAL A 303 11.81 -16.22 29.87
CA VAL A 303 11.75 -17.37 30.78
C VAL A 303 13.10 -17.65 31.44
N LYS A 304 14.21 -17.35 30.76
CA LYS A 304 15.57 -17.65 31.24
C LYS A 304 16.36 -16.37 31.54
N LEU A 305 16.89 -16.26 32.77
CA LEU A 305 17.96 -15.32 33.10
C LEU A 305 19.26 -15.90 32.54
N VAL A 306 19.83 -15.27 31.50
CA VAL A 306 21.08 -15.73 30.88
C VAL A 306 22.26 -15.22 31.72
N PRO A 307 23.21 -16.07 32.17
CA PRO A 307 24.41 -15.62 32.87
C PRO A 307 25.36 -14.82 31.96
N LEU A 308 25.96 -13.77 32.51
CA LEU A 308 26.99 -12.91 31.90
C LEU A 308 28.32 -13.68 31.75
N GLN A 309 28.46 -14.46 30.69
CA GLN A 309 29.74 -15.09 30.36
C GLN A 309 29.83 -15.38 28.87
N GLN A 310 29.80 -14.33 28.06
CA GLN A 310 30.02 -14.41 26.61
C GLN A 310 31.34 -13.73 26.23
N ASP A 311 31.98 -14.27 25.20
CA ASP A 311 33.16 -13.66 24.61
C ASP A 311 32.80 -12.26 24.09
N ILE A 312 33.59 -11.26 24.51
CA ILE A 312 33.38 -9.84 24.20
C ILE A 312 33.39 -9.61 22.68
N GLU A 313 34.17 -10.39 21.92
CA GLU A 313 34.26 -10.25 20.45
C GLU A 313 33.01 -10.76 19.72
N ASP A 314 32.29 -11.69 20.34
CA ASP A 314 31.06 -12.27 19.81
C ASP A 314 29.79 -11.49 20.17
N LEU A 315 29.91 -10.47 21.02
CA LEU A 315 28.77 -9.66 21.44
C LEU A 315 28.12 -8.93 20.26
N CYS A 316 26.78 -8.97 20.24
CA CYS A 316 25.99 -8.24 19.27
C CYS A 316 26.14 -6.72 19.47
N THR A 317 26.55 -6.03 18.41
CA THR A 317 26.64 -4.56 18.35
C THR A 317 25.46 -3.91 17.64
N LEU A 318 24.53 -4.71 17.12
CA LEU A 318 23.37 -4.26 16.36
C LEU A 318 22.17 -3.94 17.23
N CYS A 319 22.02 -4.64 18.37
CA CYS A 319 20.84 -4.52 19.21
C CYS A 319 21.01 -3.44 20.28
N ASP A 320 20.05 -2.51 20.34
CA ASP A 320 20.00 -1.48 21.38
C ASP A 320 19.60 -2.08 22.73
N PRO A 321 20.18 -1.63 23.86
CA PRO A 321 19.77 -2.06 25.20
C PRO A 321 18.26 -1.97 25.38
N ARG A 322 17.67 -3.03 25.93
CA ARG A 322 16.21 -3.18 25.98
C ARG A 322 15.65 -2.69 27.31
N LEU A 323 14.74 -1.72 27.24
CA LEU A 323 13.99 -1.21 28.41
C LEU A 323 12.65 -1.93 28.64
N GLU A 324 12.00 -2.42 27.57
CA GLU A 324 10.70 -3.09 27.64
C GLU A 324 10.88 -4.63 27.66
N ARG A 325 10.24 -5.34 28.60
CA ARG A 325 10.17 -6.82 28.56
C ARG A 325 9.04 -7.28 27.63
N GLY A 326 9.11 -8.55 27.21
CA GLY A 326 8.07 -9.15 26.38
C GLY A 326 8.47 -9.35 24.92
N VAL A 327 7.90 -10.35 24.25
CA VAL A 327 8.01 -10.57 22.81
C VAL A 327 7.53 -9.37 22.01
N ALA A 328 6.62 -8.58 22.58
CA ALA A 328 6.10 -7.35 21.98
C ALA A 328 7.12 -6.21 21.94
N ALA A 329 8.26 -6.32 22.64
CA ALA A 329 9.39 -5.40 22.51
C ALA A 329 10.11 -5.55 21.15
N TYR A 330 9.83 -6.63 20.41
CA TYR A 330 10.39 -6.89 19.09
C TYR A 330 9.30 -6.83 18.00
N PRO A 331 9.58 -6.19 16.85
CA PRO A 331 10.73 -5.33 16.59
C PRO A 331 10.63 -4.00 17.37
N MET A 332 11.71 -3.21 17.37
CA MET A 332 11.66 -1.84 17.89
C MET A 332 10.55 -1.04 17.19
N LYS A 333 9.89 -0.15 17.94
CA LYS A 333 8.86 0.74 17.38
C LYS A 333 9.52 1.66 16.35
N ALA A 334 9.06 1.61 15.11
CA ALA A 334 9.53 2.52 14.07
C ALA A 334 9.11 3.96 14.42
N GLU A 335 10.05 4.91 14.36
CA GLU A 335 9.74 6.33 14.49
C GLU A 335 8.85 6.79 13.33
N ARG A 336 7.68 7.36 13.66
CA ARG A 336 6.74 7.89 12.67
C ARG A 336 6.98 9.38 12.45
N LYS A 337 7.27 9.77 11.21
CA LYS A 337 7.27 11.19 10.82
C LYS A 337 5.82 11.71 10.86
N LYS A 338 5.63 12.94 11.35
CA LYS A 338 4.31 13.58 11.32
C LYS A 338 3.87 13.77 9.85
N PRO A 339 2.62 13.43 9.48
CA PRO A 339 2.11 13.70 8.16
C PRO A 339 2.18 15.18 7.83
N ARG A 340 2.50 15.50 6.58
CA ARG A 340 2.43 16.88 6.08
C ARG A 340 0.98 17.36 6.11
N VAL A 341 0.76 18.64 6.38
CA VAL A 341 -0.57 19.25 6.35
C VAL A 341 -0.66 20.11 5.10
N GLU A 342 -1.66 19.86 4.27
CA GLU A 342 -1.90 20.58 3.02
C GLU A 342 -3.32 21.13 3.00
N ILE A 343 -3.50 22.29 2.38
CA ILE A 343 -4.81 22.90 2.12
C ILE A 343 -4.94 23.01 0.60
N ASP A 344 -6.04 22.53 0.05
CA ASP A 344 -6.38 22.65 -1.37
C ASP A 344 -7.68 23.45 -1.49
N LEU A 345 -7.76 24.35 -2.47
CA LEU A 345 -9.00 25.06 -2.81
C LEU A 345 -9.68 24.34 -3.97
N VAL A 346 -10.92 23.89 -3.74
CA VAL A 346 -11.68 23.09 -4.72
C VAL A 346 -12.89 23.87 -5.21
N ASN A 347 -13.00 24.02 -6.53
CA ASN A 347 -14.11 24.68 -7.19
C ASN A 347 -14.99 23.62 -7.89
N VAL A 348 -16.13 23.32 -7.28
CA VAL A 348 -17.19 22.52 -7.91
C VAL A 348 -17.95 23.43 -8.86
N VAL A 349 -17.56 23.39 -10.14
CA VAL A 349 -18.15 24.22 -11.19
C VAL A 349 -19.39 23.54 -11.76
N GLU A 350 -20.54 24.16 -11.56
CA GLU A 350 -21.80 23.84 -12.18
C GLU A 350 -22.05 24.78 -13.36
N TRP A 351 -22.43 24.24 -14.51
CA TRP A 351 -23.01 24.99 -15.61
C TRP A 351 -24.53 24.76 -15.68
N ARG A 352 -25.26 25.82 -16.00
CA ARG A 352 -26.70 25.83 -16.21
C ARG A 352 -27.02 26.42 -17.59
N SER A 353 -27.81 25.71 -18.38
CA SER A 353 -28.33 26.24 -19.63
C SER A 353 -29.30 27.38 -19.37
N LYS A 354 -29.24 28.41 -20.22
CA LYS A 354 -30.20 29.51 -20.19
C LYS A 354 -31.54 29.13 -20.84
N SER A 355 -31.50 28.24 -21.83
CA SER A 355 -32.68 27.79 -22.59
C SER A 355 -33.39 26.59 -21.94
N ASP A 356 -32.66 25.76 -21.20
CA ASP A 356 -33.21 24.65 -20.43
C ASP A 356 -32.64 24.63 -18.99
N PRO A 357 -33.33 25.26 -18.02
CA PRO A 357 -32.88 25.31 -16.63
C PRO A 357 -32.69 23.92 -15.98
N GLY A 358 -33.28 22.86 -16.55
CA GLY A 358 -33.10 21.48 -16.11
C GLY A 358 -31.77 20.86 -16.55
N ASN A 359 -31.15 21.38 -17.62
CA ASN A 359 -29.85 20.92 -18.10
C ASN A 359 -28.72 21.53 -17.27
N ARG A 360 -28.30 20.76 -16.27
CA ARG A 360 -27.28 21.14 -15.28
C ARG A 360 -26.16 20.12 -15.30
N GLN A 361 -24.94 20.59 -15.49
CA GLN A 361 -23.76 19.73 -15.61
C GLN A 361 -22.62 20.25 -14.75
N PHE A 362 -21.74 19.35 -14.34
CA PHE A 362 -20.59 19.67 -13.49
C PHE A 362 -19.30 19.30 -14.19
N LEU A 363 -18.30 20.16 -14.04
CA LEU A 363 -17.00 19.96 -14.67
C LEU A 363 -16.13 19.02 -13.83
N LEU A 364 -15.65 17.95 -14.46
CA LEU A 364 -14.61 17.09 -13.94
C LEU A 364 -13.33 17.23 -14.77
N VAL A 365 -12.21 17.22 -14.06
CA VAL A 365 -10.85 17.27 -14.63
C VAL A 365 -10.11 16.01 -14.23
N ARG A 366 -9.43 15.39 -15.20
CA ARG A 366 -8.59 14.22 -14.97
C ARG A 366 -7.25 14.65 -14.40
N ARG A 367 -6.83 14.02 -13.30
CA ARG A 367 -5.51 14.22 -12.72
C ARG A 367 -4.41 13.71 -13.66
N PRO A 368 -3.18 14.25 -13.56
CA PRO A 368 -2.03 13.72 -14.29
C PRO A 368 -1.87 12.20 -14.12
N SER A 369 -1.20 11.55 -15.08
CA SER A 369 -0.91 10.11 -15.02
C SER A 369 0.08 9.72 -13.92
N GLU A 370 0.71 10.71 -13.27
CA GLU A 370 1.64 10.51 -12.17
C GLU A 370 1.24 11.33 -10.93
N GLY A 371 1.86 10.99 -9.80
CA GLY A 371 1.61 11.61 -8.49
C GLY A 371 0.38 11.08 -7.73
N LEU A 372 -0.07 11.85 -6.75
CA LEU A 372 -1.17 11.48 -5.85
C LEU A 372 -2.50 11.39 -6.63
N LEU A 373 -3.23 10.27 -6.46
CA LEU A 373 -4.51 9.99 -7.13
C LEU A 373 -4.44 10.03 -8.67
N ALA A 374 -3.29 9.66 -9.24
CA ALA A 374 -3.02 9.68 -10.67
C ALA A 374 -4.15 9.08 -11.53
N GLY A 375 -4.52 9.79 -12.59
CA GLY A 375 -5.50 9.36 -13.60
C GLY A 375 -6.98 9.37 -13.17
N LEU A 376 -7.29 9.62 -11.89
CA LEU A 376 -8.66 9.78 -11.40
C LEU A 376 -9.23 11.14 -11.77
N TYR A 377 -10.56 11.24 -11.82
CA TYR A 377 -11.24 12.53 -11.97
C TYR A 377 -11.42 13.24 -10.63
N GLU A 378 -11.34 14.55 -10.68
CA GLU A 378 -11.63 15.45 -9.57
C GLU A 378 -12.30 16.73 -10.06
N PHE A 379 -12.81 17.53 -9.13
CA PHE A 379 -13.23 18.89 -9.44
C PHE A 379 -12.00 19.79 -9.59
N PRO A 380 -12.08 20.86 -10.41
CA PRO A 380 -11.03 21.87 -10.49
C PRO A 380 -10.44 22.24 -9.12
N THR A 381 -9.15 21.98 -8.93
CA THR A 381 -8.48 22.12 -7.62
C THR A 381 -7.17 22.90 -7.78
N GLU A 382 -6.98 23.91 -6.93
CA GLU A 382 -5.69 24.56 -6.72
C GLU A 382 -5.02 23.94 -5.50
N ALA A 383 -3.85 23.34 -5.70
CA ALA A 383 -3.19 22.54 -4.67
C ALA A 383 -2.29 23.38 -3.77
N ASN A 384 -2.20 22.98 -2.49
CA ASN A 384 -1.25 23.55 -1.51
C ASN A 384 -1.30 25.09 -1.41
N VAL A 385 -2.52 25.63 -1.35
CA VAL A 385 -2.76 27.05 -1.12
C VAL A 385 -2.30 27.44 0.28
N SER A 386 -1.68 28.61 0.42
CA SER A 386 -1.24 29.11 1.72
C SER A 386 -2.42 29.24 2.69
N GLY A 387 -2.13 29.15 4.00
CA GLY A 387 -3.13 29.34 5.05
C GLY A 387 -3.87 30.70 4.95
N THR A 388 -4.90 30.89 5.77
CA THR A 388 -5.80 32.07 5.79
C THR A 388 -5.98 32.77 4.44
N LEU A 389 -6.78 32.17 3.57
CA LEU A 389 -7.16 32.78 2.29
C LEU A 389 -8.21 33.87 2.52
N SER A 390 -7.94 35.09 2.06
CA SER A 390 -8.94 36.15 1.96
C SER A 390 -9.90 35.87 0.79
N ASP A 391 -11.13 36.41 0.86
CA ASP A 391 -12.11 36.28 -0.22
C ASP A 391 -11.58 36.79 -1.56
N ALA A 392 -10.80 37.89 -1.54
CA ALA A 392 -10.15 38.43 -2.73
C ALA A 392 -9.16 37.43 -3.36
N ARG A 393 -8.34 36.75 -2.54
CA ARG A 393 -7.38 35.74 -3.03
C ARG A 393 -8.10 34.52 -3.60
N ILE A 394 -9.22 34.13 -3.00
CA ILE A 394 -10.04 33.02 -3.47
C ILE A 394 -10.60 33.33 -4.87
N VAL A 395 -11.14 34.54 -5.09
CA VAL A 395 -11.64 34.97 -6.39
C VAL A 395 -10.53 35.06 -7.44
N GLU A 396 -9.33 35.51 -7.06
CA GLU A 396 -8.17 35.55 -7.95
C GLU A 396 -7.75 34.15 -8.43
N ILE A 397 -7.68 33.18 -7.50
CA ILE A 397 -7.37 31.78 -7.83
C ILE A 397 -8.44 31.21 -8.76
N LEU A 398 -9.72 31.43 -8.45
CA LEU A 398 -10.82 30.99 -9.30
C LEU A 398 -10.70 31.56 -10.71
N ARG A 399 -10.43 32.87 -10.85
CA ARG A 399 -10.26 33.51 -12.15
C ARG A 399 -9.14 32.86 -12.96
N ALA A 400 -7.96 32.72 -12.37
CA ALA A 400 -6.82 32.08 -13.02
C ALA A 400 -7.14 30.64 -13.45
N GLN A 401 -7.83 29.88 -12.59
CA GLN A 401 -8.22 28.50 -12.88
C GLN A 401 -9.23 28.41 -14.03
N LEU A 402 -10.28 29.23 -14.03
CA LEU A 402 -11.29 29.21 -15.11
C LEU A 402 -10.67 29.64 -16.44
N SER A 403 -9.79 30.64 -16.46
CA SER A 403 -9.05 31.06 -17.67
C SER A 403 -8.17 29.95 -18.24
N ALA A 404 -7.63 29.06 -17.41
CA ALA A 404 -6.87 27.89 -17.86
C ALA A 404 -7.76 26.72 -18.31
N LEU A 405 -9.04 26.69 -17.89
CA LEU A 405 -9.97 25.60 -18.14
C LEU A 405 -10.74 25.76 -19.44
N PHE A 406 -11.16 26.98 -19.79
CA PHE A 406 -12.07 27.26 -20.90
C PHE A 406 -11.37 27.93 -22.07
N GLN A 407 -11.85 27.65 -23.29
CA GLN A 407 -11.32 28.28 -24.50
C GLN A 407 -11.70 29.77 -24.57
N SER A 408 -12.93 30.06 -24.16
CA SER A 408 -13.48 31.41 -24.05
C SER A 408 -13.46 31.88 -22.59
N PRO A 409 -13.20 33.17 -22.31
CA PRO A 409 -13.18 33.66 -20.94
C PRO A 409 -14.59 33.72 -20.35
N ILE A 410 -14.76 33.19 -19.14
CA ILE A 410 -16.01 33.26 -18.37
C ILE A 410 -16.04 34.57 -17.58
N ARG A 411 -17.16 35.31 -17.65
CA ARG A 411 -17.30 36.57 -16.92
C ARG A 411 -17.37 36.34 -15.40
N VAL A 412 -16.47 36.98 -14.66
CA VAL A 412 -16.42 36.94 -13.19
C VAL A 412 -17.03 38.22 -12.58
N PRO A 413 -17.93 38.13 -11.59
CA PRO A 413 -18.48 39.28 -10.89
C PRO A 413 -17.39 40.21 -10.34
N GLY A 414 -17.50 41.52 -10.60
CA GLY A 414 -16.57 42.54 -10.10
C GLY A 414 -15.27 42.72 -10.90
N SER A 415 -15.11 42.06 -12.06
CA SER A 415 -13.98 42.29 -12.98
C SER A 415 -14.24 43.49 -13.90
N THR A 416 -13.27 44.40 -14.03
CA THR A 416 -13.28 45.53 -14.98
C THR A 416 -12.91 45.13 -16.42
N ASP A 417 -12.44 43.90 -16.62
CA ASP A 417 -12.04 43.36 -17.93
C ASP A 417 -13.29 42.96 -18.75
N ILE A 418 -14.03 43.95 -19.23
CA ILE A 418 -15.28 43.78 -19.99
C ILE A 418 -14.99 43.51 -21.48
N GLU A 419 -13.79 43.82 -21.97
CA GLU A 419 -13.53 43.89 -23.42
C GLU A 419 -13.06 42.57 -24.08
N GLN A 420 -12.82 41.49 -23.33
CA GLN A 420 -12.34 40.21 -23.89
C GLN A 420 -13.14 38.96 -23.47
N SER A 421 -14.16 39.08 -22.61
CA SER A 421 -14.96 37.91 -22.19
C SER A 421 -16.05 37.56 -23.22
N ASP A 422 -16.25 36.27 -23.47
CA ASP A 422 -17.34 35.78 -24.32
C ASP A 422 -18.70 36.16 -23.67
N PRO A 423 -19.60 36.84 -24.41
CA PRO A 423 -20.90 37.27 -23.88
C PRO A 423 -21.84 36.11 -23.54
N SER A 424 -21.49 34.86 -23.87
CA SER A 424 -22.39 33.72 -23.73
C SER A 424 -22.56 33.19 -22.29
N CYS A 425 -21.54 33.24 -21.41
CA CYS A 425 -21.56 32.63 -20.07
C CYS A 425 -20.95 33.49 -18.94
N ALA A 426 -21.60 33.51 -17.77
CA ALA A 426 -21.15 34.29 -16.61
C ALA A 426 -21.28 33.51 -15.30
N ILE A 427 -20.39 33.76 -14.34
CA ILE A 427 -20.55 33.27 -12.96
C ILE A 427 -21.69 34.07 -12.30
N VAL A 428 -22.75 33.37 -11.91
CA VAL A 428 -23.91 33.97 -11.24
C VAL A 428 -23.84 33.84 -9.73
N LYS A 429 -23.11 32.85 -9.21
CA LYS A 429 -23.00 32.62 -7.77
C LYS A 429 -21.74 31.83 -7.40
N ILE A 430 -21.11 32.23 -6.30
CA ILE A 430 -20.03 31.50 -5.64
C ILE A 430 -20.49 31.28 -4.19
N GLN A 431 -20.67 30.03 -3.80
CA GLN A 431 -21.14 29.65 -2.46
C GLN A 431 -20.08 28.79 -1.76
N PRO A 432 -19.54 29.23 -0.60
CA PRO A 432 -18.70 28.37 0.23
C PRO A 432 -19.49 27.13 0.67
N ALA A 433 -18.91 25.95 0.44
CA ALA A 433 -19.52 24.69 0.85
C ALA A 433 -18.95 24.18 2.18
N GLY A 434 -17.78 24.65 2.60
CA GLY A 434 -17.08 24.25 3.84
C GLY A 434 -15.81 23.44 3.57
N ASP A 435 -15.20 22.92 4.64
CA ASP A 435 -13.93 22.18 4.56
C ASP A 435 -14.18 20.65 4.64
N VAL A 436 -13.59 19.88 3.71
CA VAL A 436 -13.54 18.42 3.74
C VAL A 436 -12.14 17.95 4.13
N ILE A 437 -12.02 17.19 5.21
CA ILE A 437 -10.73 16.62 5.64
C ILE A 437 -10.57 15.21 5.10
N HIS A 438 -9.45 14.96 4.43
CA HIS A 438 -9.03 13.63 3.99
C HIS A 438 -7.62 13.31 4.48
N VAL A 439 -7.39 12.09 4.98
CA VAL A 439 -6.10 11.67 5.51
C VAL A 439 -5.55 10.54 4.65
N PHE A 440 -4.41 10.81 4.03
CA PHE A 440 -3.53 9.83 3.40
C PHE A 440 -2.44 9.40 4.41
N SER A 441 -1.70 8.34 4.10
CA SER A 441 -0.65 7.82 4.99
C SER A 441 0.45 8.86 5.30
N HIS A 442 0.77 9.74 4.35
CA HIS A 442 1.84 10.74 4.46
C HIS A 442 1.35 12.20 4.44
N ILE A 443 0.06 12.44 4.17
CA ILE A 443 -0.54 13.79 4.04
C ILE A 443 -1.89 13.83 4.74
N ARG A 444 -2.12 14.86 5.55
CA ARG A 444 -3.44 15.28 6.01
C ARG A 444 -3.88 16.49 5.18
N LYS A 445 -4.85 16.29 4.29
CA LYS A 445 -5.33 17.30 3.35
C LYS A 445 -6.67 17.87 3.78
N THR A 446 -6.79 19.19 3.72
CA THR A 446 -8.03 19.94 3.92
C THR A 446 -8.45 20.53 2.59
N TYR A 447 -9.59 20.07 2.05
CA TYR A 447 -10.17 20.62 0.84
C TYR A 447 -11.17 21.71 1.24
N ARG A 448 -10.85 22.96 0.93
CA ARG A 448 -11.77 24.09 1.07
C ARG A 448 -12.65 24.15 -0.16
N VAL A 449 -13.93 23.83 0.00
CA VAL A 449 -14.83 23.60 -1.14
C VAL A 449 -15.66 24.84 -1.41
N GLN A 450 -15.74 25.21 -2.69
CA GLN A 450 -16.63 26.23 -3.23
C GLN A 450 -17.53 25.62 -4.30
N TRP A 451 -18.79 26.02 -4.29
CA TRP A 451 -19.74 25.75 -5.37
C TRP A 451 -19.83 26.99 -6.25
N VAL A 452 -19.39 26.87 -7.49
CA VAL A 452 -19.34 27.95 -8.49
C VAL A 452 -20.38 27.65 -9.55
N ILE A 453 -21.29 28.59 -9.79
CA ILE A 453 -22.38 28.44 -10.74
C ILE A 453 -22.13 29.37 -11.92
N ILE A 454 -22.03 28.79 -13.10
CA ILE A 454 -21.93 29.48 -14.38
C ILE A 454 -23.26 29.30 -15.11
N GLU A 455 -23.80 30.38 -15.67
CA GLU A 455 -25.04 30.36 -16.44
C GLU A 455 -24.80 31.00 -17.80
N GLY A 456 -25.38 30.40 -18.85
CA GLY A 456 -25.33 30.95 -20.19
C GLY A 456 -25.15 29.90 -21.29
N GLY A 457 -25.33 30.32 -22.55
CA GLY A 457 -25.33 29.43 -23.72
C GLY A 457 -26.44 28.38 -23.73
N ASP A 458 -26.51 27.63 -24.83
CA ASP A 458 -27.37 26.44 -24.97
C ASP A 458 -26.64 25.15 -24.59
N GLU A 459 -25.31 25.15 -24.69
CA GLU A 459 -24.42 24.04 -24.36
C GLU A 459 -23.33 24.46 -23.34
N PRO A 460 -22.76 23.50 -22.58
CA PRO A 460 -21.69 23.80 -21.64
C PRO A 460 -20.47 24.46 -22.31
N PRO A 461 -19.80 25.42 -21.66
CA PRO A 461 -18.60 26.07 -22.20
C PRO A 461 -17.54 25.07 -22.64
N GLU A 462 -16.96 25.32 -23.81
CA GLU A 462 -15.89 24.47 -24.33
C GLU A 462 -14.63 24.55 -23.46
N THR A 463 -14.15 23.39 -23.03
CA THR A 463 -12.95 23.27 -22.22
C THR A 463 -11.70 23.10 -23.11
N VAL A 464 -10.61 23.78 -22.78
CA VAL A 464 -9.30 23.52 -23.42
C VAL A 464 -8.88 22.09 -23.11
N GLN A 465 -8.57 21.27 -24.10
CA GLN A 465 -8.01 19.94 -23.86
C GLN A 465 -6.47 20.04 -23.84
N PRO A 466 -5.79 19.58 -22.78
CA PRO A 466 -4.33 19.59 -22.73
C PRO A 466 -3.76 18.72 -23.86
N GLN A 467 -2.80 19.26 -24.62
CA GLN A 467 -2.05 18.50 -25.61
C GLN A 467 -1.06 17.58 -24.90
N GLY A 468 -1.24 16.27 -25.00
CA GLY A 468 -0.37 15.28 -24.40
C GLY A 468 -0.68 13.87 -24.91
N PRO A 469 0.21 12.88 -24.71
CA PRO A 469 0.00 11.52 -25.16
C PRO A 469 -1.26 10.97 -24.49
N SER A 470 -2.35 10.88 -25.25
CA SER A 470 -3.60 10.29 -24.80
C SER A 470 -3.40 8.78 -24.68
N HIS A 471 -2.91 8.31 -23.54
CA HIS A 471 -3.02 6.90 -23.17
C HIS A 471 -4.49 6.61 -22.86
N GLY A 472 -5.26 6.39 -23.93
CA GLY A 472 -6.69 6.10 -23.93
C GLY A 472 -7.55 7.23 -24.51
N ARG A 473 -8.70 6.85 -25.10
CA ARG A 473 -9.73 7.73 -25.68
C ARG A 473 -10.43 8.68 -24.68
N ALA A 474 -9.97 8.75 -23.43
CA ALA A 474 -10.67 9.47 -22.36
C ALA A 474 -10.30 10.97 -22.33
N LYS A 475 -11.32 11.84 -22.40
CA LYS A 475 -11.16 13.31 -22.34
C LYS A 475 -10.56 13.74 -21.01
N ALA A 476 -9.61 14.66 -21.02
CA ALA A 476 -8.99 15.18 -19.79
C ALA A 476 -9.93 16.10 -19.00
N ARG A 477 -10.90 16.71 -19.67
CA ARG A 477 -11.92 17.58 -19.07
C ARG A 477 -13.28 17.20 -19.65
N MET A 478 -14.28 17.04 -18.79
CA MET A 478 -15.62 16.62 -19.20
C MET A 478 -16.71 17.22 -18.33
N TRP A 479 -17.84 17.51 -18.96
CA TRP A 479 -19.08 17.85 -18.29
C TRP A 479 -19.87 16.59 -18.01
N LYS A 480 -20.41 16.49 -16.79
CA LYS A 480 -21.19 15.34 -16.32
C LYS A 480 -22.45 15.78 -15.62
N SER A 481 -23.56 15.12 -15.92
CA SER A 481 -24.79 15.28 -15.14
C SER A 481 -24.60 14.78 -13.71
N MET A 482 -25.51 15.19 -12.82
CA MET A 482 -25.54 14.76 -11.42
C MET A 482 -25.44 13.23 -11.24
N ASN A 483 -26.18 12.47 -12.05
CA ASN A 483 -26.21 11.01 -11.98
C ASN A 483 -24.90 10.39 -12.47
N GLU A 484 -24.23 11.01 -13.44
CA GLU A 484 -22.97 10.50 -13.98
C GLU A 484 -21.79 10.72 -13.03
N ILE A 485 -21.83 11.72 -12.15
CA ILE A 485 -20.74 11.98 -11.18
C ILE A 485 -20.60 10.79 -10.22
N SER A 486 -21.70 10.23 -9.74
CA SER A 486 -21.70 9.10 -8.81
C SER A 486 -21.05 7.84 -9.39
N ILE A 487 -21.19 7.62 -10.69
CA ILE A 487 -20.59 6.49 -11.40
C ILE A 487 -19.20 6.81 -11.99
N SER A 488 -18.76 8.07 -11.95
CA SER A 488 -17.45 8.48 -12.44
C SER A 488 -16.30 7.86 -11.64
N ASN A 489 -15.14 7.76 -12.29
CA ASN A 489 -13.91 7.23 -11.70
C ASN A 489 -13.21 8.30 -10.84
N VAL A 490 -13.81 8.60 -9.69
CA VAL A 490 -13.34 9.62 -8.75
C VAL A 490 -12.81 8.99 -7.46
N GLY A 491 -11.90 9.69 -6.78
CA GLY A 491 -11.37 9.27 -5.48
C GLY A 491 -12.39 9.42 -4.33
N LYS A 492 -12.09 8.80 -3.18
CA LYS A 492 -12.91 8.94 -1.96
C LYS A 492 -12.98 10.39 -1.44
N SER A 493 -11.93 11.20 -1.63
CA SER A 493 -11.94 12.63 -1.31
C SER A 493 -12.94 13.39 -2.19
N THR A 494 -12.86 13.22 -3.50
CA THR A 494 -13.79 13.81 -4.47
C THR A 494 -15.24 13.39 -4.23
N SER A 495 -15.47 12.12 -3.87
CA SER A 495 -16.82 11.64 -3.52
C SER A 495 -17.41 12.39 -2.32
N LYS A 496 -16.61 12.59 -1.26
CA LYS A 496 -17.03 13.37 -0.08
C LYS A 496 -17.30 14.84 -0.41
N ILE A 497 -16.45 15.43 -1.25
CA ILE A 497 -16.64 16.81 -1.74
C ILE A 497 -17.97 16.92 -2.49
N TRP A 498 -18.25 15.93 -3.35
CA TRP A 498 -19.49 15.87 -4.10
C TRP A 498 -20.70 15.74 -3.17
N ASP A 499 -20.68 14.83 -2.19
CA ASP A 499 -21.79 14.65 -1.25
C ASP A 499 -22.13 15.96 -0.50
N GLN A 500 -21.11 16.74 -0.14
CA GLN A 500 -21.28 18.03 0.54
C GLN A 500 -21.92 19.09 -0.36
N VAL A 501 -21.45 19.23 -1.61
CA VAL A 501 -22.06 20.17 -2.58
C VAL A 501 -23.44 19.71 -3.02
N LYS A 502 -23.62 18.40 -3.23
CA LYS A 502 -24.90 17.78 -3.57
C LYS A 502 -25.97 18.11 -2.54
N THR A 503 -25.63 18.01 -1.25
CA THR A 503 -26.56 18.38 -0.16
C THR A 503 -26.98 19.86 -0.26
N LEU A 504 -26.05 20.76 -0.55
CA LEU A 504 -26.35 22.19 -0.73
C LEU A 504 -27.19 22.44 -2.00
N TRP A 505 -26.92 21.70 -3.05
CA TRP A 505 -27.63 21.76 -4.32
C TRP A 505 -29.08 21.28 -4.17
N GLU A 506 -29.32 20.20 -3.43
CA GLU A 506 -30.65 19.64 -3.13
C GLU A 506 -31.48 20.57 -2.24
N ILE A 507 -30.85 21.35 -1.36
CA ILE A 507 -31.54 22.36 -0.54
C ILE A 507 -31.92 23.60 -1.37
N ALA A 508 -31.13 23.92 -2.39
CA ALA A 508 -31.27 25.13 -3.20
C ALA A 508 -32.09 24.96 -4.49
N SER A 509 -32.41 23.71 -4.86
CA SER A 509 -33.25 23.35 -6.01
C SER A 509 -34.65 23.00 -5.54
#